data_AF-A0A3C0SYC2-F1
#
_entry.id   AF-A0A3C0SYC2-F1
#
_cell.length_a   1.000
_cell.length_b   1.000
_cell.length_c   1.000
_cell.angle_alpha   90.00
_cell.angle_beta   90.00
_cell.angle_gamma   90.00
#
_symmetry.space_group_name_H-M   'P 1'
#
loop_
_entity.id
_entity.type
_entity.pdbx_description
1 polymer ?
#
loop_
_entity_poly.entity_id
_entity_poly.type
_entity_poly.pdbx_seq_one_letter_code
_entity_poly.pdbx_strand_id
1 'polypeptide(L)'
;MGEKFESLVPEVQGHIKNLVKTAKLEENVASFDDALEKLSEGWLDKQQSFFEQTKQHEMEETDGLDMDDTRGALIMTYSGSLINIGPEQNDYRSVDYLSIGLRNDVPESASEEESLLSKNIEKGASVEFEKGPIVKSSAVFSIAVFREEMEPEQEEELLDEVTMILAQDFAAINKTTIQEF
;
A
#
# COMPACT_ATOMS: atom_id res chain seq x y z
N MET A 1 25.67 -5.83 5.44
CA MET A 1 24.21 -5.64 5.55
C MET A 1 23.98 -4.43 6.42
N GLY A 2 23.25 -3.43 5.91
CA GLY A 2 23.12 -2.15 6.59
C GLY A 2 21.97 -2.09 7.57
N GLU A 3 21.95 -1.01 8.35
CA GLU A 3 21.09 -0.87 9.53
C GLU A 3 19.60 -0.77 9.15
N LYS A 4 19.27 -0.16 8.01
CA LYS A 4 17.87 0.05 7.60
C LYS A 4 17.24 -1.26 7.20
N PHE A 5 17.89 -2.05 6.35
CA PHE A 5 17.36 -3.34 5.93
C PHE A 5 17.11 -4.29 7.12
N GLU A 6 18.04 -4.33 8.07
CA GLU A 6 17.91 -5.20 9.26
C GLU A 6 16.79 -4.77 10.21
N SER A 7 16.41 -3.49 10.21
CA SER A 7 15.29 -2.97 11.02
C SER A 7 13.91 -3.35 10.49
N LEU A 8 13.82 -3.75 9.22
CA LEU A 8 12.56 -4.11 8.57
C LEU A 8 12.06 -5.48 9.03
N VAL A 9 10.74 -5.65 9.02
CA VAL A 9 10.12 -6.96 9.26
C VAL A 9 10.45 -7.96 8.14
N PRO A 10 10.50 -9.28 8.43
CA PRO A 10 10.98 -10.30 7.50
C PRO A 10 10.27 -10.32 6.14
N GLU A 11 8.99 -10.01 6.09
CA GLU A 11 8.17 -9.96 4.89
C GLU A 11 8.66 -8.86 3.93
N VAL A 12 8.96 -7.67 4.47
CA VAL A 12 9.49 -6.54 3.70
C VAL A 12 10.92 -6.84 3.25
N GLN A 13 11.74 -7.39 4.14
CA GLN A 13 13.09 -7.84 3.79
C GLN A 13 13.08 -8.83 2.62
N GLY A 14 12.15 -9.78 2.65
CA GLY A 14 11.94 -10.75 1.57
C GLY A 14 11.52 -10.09 0.27
N HIS A 15 10.56 -9.16 0.33
CA HIS A 15 10.12 -8.39 -0.83
C HIS A 15 11.27 -7.60 -1.48
N ILE A 16 12.02 -6.82 -0.70
CA ILE A 16 13.13 -6.00 -1.18
C ILE A 16 14.23 -6.88 -1.81
N LYS A 17 14.61 -7.98 -1.15
CA LYS A 17 15.59 -8.94 -1.71
C LYS A 17 15.15 -9.50 -3.06
N ASN A 18 13.86 -9.80 -3.21
CA ASN A 18 13.33 -10.29 -4.48
C ASN A 18 13.33 -9.19 -5.53
N LEU A 19 12.91 -7.97 -5.17
CA LEU A 19 12.86 -6.83 -6.07
C LEU A 19 14.23 -6.52 -6.68
N VAL A 20 15.29 -6.43 -5.86
CA VAL A 20 16.66 -6.21 -6.34
C VAL A 20 17.04 -7.24 -7.40
N LYS A 21 16.86 -8.53 -7.09
CA LYS A 21 17.21 -9.64 -8.00
C LYS A 21 16.41 -9.63 -9.30
N THR A 22 15.10 -9.36 -9.23
CA THR A 22 14.23 -9.42 -10.41
C THR A 22 14.41 -8.22 -11.32
N ALA A 23 14.64 -7.04 -10.74
CA ALA A 23 14.88 -5.81 -11.49
C ALA A 23 16.36 -5.60 -11.85
N LYS A 24 17.25 -6.51 -11.41
CA LYS A 24 18.70 -6.47 -11.62
C LYS A 24 19.33 -5.14 -11.20
N LEU A 25 18.82 -4.59 -10.10
CA LEU A 25 19.22 -3.25 -9.63
C LEU A 25 20.67 -3.22 -9.14
N GLU A 26 21.24 -4.38 -8.79
CA GLU A 26 22.65 -4.52 -8.44
C GLU A 26 23.60 -4.15 -9.58
N GLU A 27 23.14 -4.16 -10.84
CA GLU A 27 23.97 -3.76 -11.99
C GLU A 27 24.28 -2.26 -12.01
N ASN A 28 23.49 -1.45 -11.29
CA ASN A 28 23.58 0.01 -11.28
C ASN A 28 24.04 0.62 -9.95
N VAL A 29 24.34 -0.19 -8.94
CA VAL A 29 24.90 0.26 -7.65
C VAL A 29 26.20 -0.44 -7.31
N ALA A 30 26.93 0.10 -6.34
CA ALA A 30 28.24 -0.43 -5.94
C ALA A 30 28.18 -1.86 -5.38
N SER A 31 27.06 -2.25 -4.76
CA SER A 31 26.86 -3.61 -4.25
C SER A 31 25.38 -3.98 -4.07
N PHE A 32 25.11 -5.28 -3.93
CA PHE A 32 23.78 -5.79 -3.57
C PHE A 32 23.29 -5.24 -2.23
N ASP A 33 24.19 -5.11 -1.24
CA ASP A 33 23.86 -4.55 0.07
C ASP A 33 23.45 -3.06 -0.05
N ASP A 34 24.10 -2.29 -0.92
CA ASP A 34 23.71 -0.89 -1.18
C ASP A 34 22.32 -0.79 -1.82
N ALA A 35 21.97 -1.72 -2.71
CA ALA A 35 20.62 -1.78 -3.29
C ALA A 35 19.56 -2.06 -2.22
N LEU A 36 19.85 -3.00 -1.31
CA LEU A 36 18.96 -3.32 -0.20
C LEU A 36 18.75 -2.13 0.71
N GLU A 37 19.82 -1.41 1.09
CA GLU A 37 19.72 -0.24 1.96
C GLU A 37 18.88 0.88 1.35
N LYS A 38 19.13 1.23 0.09
CA LYS A 38 18.38 2.28 -0.62
C LYS A 38 16.89 1.97 -0.72
N LEU A 39 16.55 0.73 -1.11
CA LEU A 39 15.14 0.32 -1.17
C LEU A 39 14.49 0.23 0.20
N SER A 40 15.26 -0.11 1.23
CA SER A 40 14.77 -0.13 2.62
C SER A 40 14.45 1.26 3.13
N GLU A 41 15.29 2.24 2.80
CA GLU A 41 15.02 3.66 3.05
C GLU A 41 13.73 4.10 2.37
N GLY A 42 13.60 3.88 1.05
CA GLY A 42 12.38 4.27 0.34
C GLY A 42 11.11 3.58 0.88
N TRP A 43 11.21 2.34 1.38
CA TRP A 43 10.08 1.69 2.04
C TRP A 43 9.75 2.32 3.40
N LEU A 44 10.76 2.64 4.22
CA LEU A 44 10.58 3.30 5.51
C LEU A 44 9.97 4.69 5.34
N ASP A 45 10.40 5.45 4.33
CA ASP A 45 9.84 6.77 4.03
C ASP A 45 8.36 6.67 3.65
N LYS A 46 7.97 5.65 2.87
CA LYS A 46 6.56 5.36 2.54
C LYS A 46 5.76 4.99 3.77
N GLN A 47 6.31 4.14 4.62
CA GLN A 47 5.67 3.76 5.89
C GLN A 47 5.43 5.00 6.76
N GLN A 48 6.44 5.86 6.88
CA GLN A 48 6.34 7.09 7.64
C GLN A 48 5.25 8.00 7.07
N SER A 49 5.27 8.26 5.76
CA SER A 49 4.24 9.06 5.07
C SER A 49 2.84 8.48 5.30
N PHE A 50 2.66 7.16 5.17
CA PHE A 50 1.40 6.49 5.47
C PHE A 50 0.89 6.80 6.88
N PHE A 51 1.72 6.58 7.91
CA PHE A 51 1.31 6.83 9.30
C PHE A 51 1.11 8.31 9.62
N GLU A 52 1.87 9.21 8.99
CA GLU A 52 1.66 10.65 9.15
C GLU A 52 0.33 11.09 8.56
N GLN A 53 0.00 10.64 7.34
CA GLN A 53 -1.24 11.04 6.67
C GLN A 53 -2.47 10.43 7.35
N THR A 54 -2.46 9.14 7.71
CA THR A 54 -3.59 8.52 8.43
C THR A 54 -3.83 9.19 9.78
N LYS A 55 -2.76 9.57 10.49
CA LYS A 55 -2.87 10.31 11.76
C LYS A 55 -3.40 11.73 11.57
N GLN A 56 -2.97 12.44 10.53
CA GLN A 56 -3.43 13.81 10.24
C GLN A 56 -4.92 13.87 9.89
N HIS A 57 -5.45 12.80 9.30
CA HIS A 57 -6.86 12.68 8.91
C HIS A 57 -7.69 11.87 9.92
N GLU A 58 -7.21 11.77 11.17
CA GLU A 58 -7.94 11.14 12.28
C GLU A 58 -8.38 9.69 12.02
N MET A 59 -7.62 8.97 11.21
CA MET A 59 -7.79 7.54 11.02
C MET A 59 -7.17 6.77 12.19
N GLU A 60 -7.65 5.55 12.40
CA GLU A 60 -7.10 4.59 13.36
C GLU A 60 -6.66 3.31 12.66
N GLU A 61 -5.57 2.73 13.18
CA GLU A 61 -5.12 1.41 12.73
C GLU A 61 -6.01 0.32 13.31
N THR A 62 -6.39 -0.65 12.47
CA THR A 62 -7.13 -1.85 12.86
C THR A 62 -6.38 -3.12 12.41
N ASP A 63 -6.61 -4.23 13.10
CA ASP A 63 -6.05 -5.54 12.73
C ASP A 63 -6.78 -6.18 11.54
N GLY A 64 -8.01 -5.72 11.26
CA GLY A 64 -8.82 -6.21 10.16
C GLY A 64 -10.04 -5.34 9.85
N LEU A 65 -10.66 -5.61 8.70
CA LEU A 65 -11.95 -5.09 8.26
C LEU A 65 -12.81 -6.28 7.83
N ASP A 66 -13.93 -6.50 8.51
CA ASP A 66 -14.88 -7.55 8.16
C ASP A 66 -15.64 -7.18 6.88
N MET A 67 -16.08 -8.18 6.11
CA MET A 67 -16.79 -7.93 4.85
C MET A 67 -18.10 -7.16 5.01
N ASP A 68 -18.73 -7.24 6.19
CA ASP A 68 -19.96 -6.55 6.56
C ASP A 68 -19.72 -5.21 7.28
N ASP A 69 -18.46 -4.82 7.51
CA ASP A 69 -18.11 -3.51 8.06
C ASP A 69 -18.23 -2.45 6.96
N THR A 70 -19.26 -1.61 7.02
CA THR A 70 -19.59 -0.66 5.95
C THR A 70 -18.58 0.47 5.75
N ARG A 71 -17.63 0.66 6.66
CA ARG A 71 -16.60 1.71 6.55
C ARG A 71 -15.65 1.44 5.40
N GLY A 72 -15.07 2.50 4.87
CA GLY A 72 -13.93 2.41 3.97
C GLY A 72 -12.63 2.16 4.73
N ALA A 73 -11.59 1.78 3.99
CA ALA A 73 -10.28 1.50 4.54
C ALA A 73 -9.16 1.86 3.58
N LEU A 74 -8.10 2.43 4.14
CA LEU A 74 -6.85 2.66 3.47
C LEU A 74 -5.80 1.64 3.92
N ILE A 75 -5.19 0.95 2.96
CA ILE A 75 -4.33 -0.20 3.23
C ILE A 75 -2.96 0.02 2.62
N MET A 76 -1.92 -0.24 3.41
CA MET A 76 -0.55 -0.39 2.92
C MET A 76 -0.16 -1.87 2.96
N THR A 77 0.45 -2.36 1.89
CA THR A 77 0.96 -3.75 1.80
C THR A 77 2.45 -3.83 2.13
N TYR A 78 2.96 -5.03 2.43
CA TYR A 78 4.40 -5.24 2.64
C TYR A 78 5.25 -4.89 1.41
N SER A 79 4.67 -4.91 0.21
CA SER A 79 5.35 -4.44 -1.01
C SER A 79 5.37 -2.92 -1.18
N GLY A 80 4.76 -2.16 -0.26
CA GLY A 80 4.66 -0.71 -0.34
C GLY A 80 3.67 -0.21 -1.40
N SER A 81 2.68 -1.04 -1.75
CA SER A 81 1.51 -0.64 -2.57
C SER A 81 0.40 -0.15 -1.66
N LEU A 82 -0.41 0.78 -2.17
CA LEU A 82 -1.62 1.28 -1.50
C LEU A 82 -2.86 0.62 -2.11
N ILE A 83 -3.86 0.37 -1.26
CA ILE A 83 -5.20 -0.02 -1.66
C ILE A 83 -6.18 0.90 -0.92
N ASN A 84 -6.95 1.68 -1.68
CA ASN A 84 -8.10 2.42 -1.17
C ASN A 84 -9.34 1.54 -1.36
N ILE A 85 -10.11 1.34 -0.30
CA ILE A 85 -11.39 0.65 -0.34
C ILE A 85 -12.42 1.63 0.17
N GLY A 86 -13.31 2.07 -0.72
CA GLY A 86 -14.41 2.94 -0.36
C GLY A 86 -15.38 2.29 0.64
N PRO A 87 -16.20 3.12 1.31
CA PRO A 87 -17.30 2.63 2.12
C PRO A 87 -18.29 1.84 1.26
N GLU A 88 -19.09 1.00 1.90
CA GLU A 88 -20.09 0.20 1.21
C GLU A 88 -21.23 1.06 0.68
N GLN A 89 -21.48 0.98 -0.63
CA GLN A 89 -22.56 1.66 -1.32
C GLN A 89 -23.32 0.68 -2.22
N ASN A 90 -24.59 0.41 -1.91
CA ASN A 90 -25.46 -0.50 -2.66
C ASN A 90 -24.87 -1.91 -2.87
N ASP A 91 -24.29 -2.50 -1.82
CA ASP A 91 -23.61 -3.82 -1.82
C ASP A 91 -22.28 -3.87 -2.62
N TYR A 92 -21.71 -2.73 -3.02
CA TYR A 92 -20.42 -2.64 -3.69
C TYR A 92 -19.49 -1.63 -3.03
N ARG A 93 -18.21 -1.66 -3.42
CA ARG A 93 -17.20 -0.68 -3.00
C ARG A 93 -16.38 -0.22 -4.19
N SER A 94 -16.10 1.08 -4.25
CA SER A 94 -15.03 1.57 -5.11
C SER A 94 -13.69 1.14 -4.54
N VAL A 95 -12.78 0.68 -5.40
CA VAL A 95 -11.44 0.26 -4.97
C VAL A 95 -10.40 0.79 -5.94
N ASP A 96 -9.41 1.48 -5.38
CA ASP A 96 -8.18 1.84 -6.09
C ASP A 96 -7.02 0.99 -5.60
N TYR A 97 -6.24 0.50 -6.55
CA TYR A 97 -4.95 -0.11 -6.32
C TYR A 97 -3.86 0.77 -6.91
N LEU A 98 -2.82 1.06 -6.12
CA LEU A 98 -1.65 1.78 -6.58
C LEU A 98 -0.39 0.95 -6.33
N SER A 99 0.17 0.40 -7.41
CA SER A 99 1.49 -0.24 -7.40
C SER A 99 2.56 0.83 -7.53
N ILE A 100 2.91 1.43 -6.39
CA ILE A 100 3.96 2.44 -6.37
C ILE A 100 5.31 1.71 -6.29
N GLY A 101 5.76 1.13 -7.42
CA GLY A 101 7.02 0.37 -7.54
C GLY A 101 7.42 -0.02 -8.97
N LEU A 102 8.67 -0.47 -9.14
CA LEU A 102 9.38 -0.83 -10.40
C LEU A 102 8.83 -2.05 -11.17
N ARG A 103 7.67 -2.56 -10.79
CA ARG A 103 7.12 -3.80 -11.35
C ARG A 103 6.43 -3.51 -12.67
N ASN A 104 6.92 -4.11 -13.75
CA ASN A 104 6.32 -4.01 -15.08
C ASN A 104 5.14 -5.00 -15.28
N ASP A 105 4.89 -5.88 -14.32
CA ASP A 105 3.92 -6.98 -14.43
C ASP A 105 2.55 -6.67 -13.79
N VAL A 106 2.41 -5.50 -13.16
CA VAL A 106 1.14 -4.97 -12.64
C VAL A 106 1.00 -3.51 -13.08
N PRO A 107 -0.23 -3.02 -13.33
CA PRO A 107 -0.42 -1.61 -13.68
C PRO A 107 0.01 -0.71 -12.50
N GLU A 108 0.55 0.48 -12.81
CA GLU A 108 0.95 1.47 -11.80
C GLU A 108 -0.24 1.89 -10.93
N SER A 109 -1.42 1.99 -11.53
CA SER A 109 -2.70 2.11 -10.84
C SER A 109 -3.81 1.36 -11.58
N ALA A 110 -4.82 0.92 -10.83
CA ALA A 110 -6.05 0.32 -11.37
C ALA A 110 -7.21 0.62 -10.43
N SER A 111 -8.40 0.85 -10.98
CA SER A 111 -9.60 1.24 -10.24
C SER A 111 -10.80 0.41 -10.69
N GLU A 112 -11.72 0.10 -9.76
CA GLU A 112 -12.99 -0.57 -10.04
C GLU A 112 -14.06 -0.10 -9.05
N GLU A 113 -15.11 0.54 -9.57
CA GLU A 113 -16.20 1.17 -8.80
C GLU A 113 -17.12 0.16 -8.10
N GLU A 114 -17.29 -1.02 -8.69
CA GLU A 114 -18.21 -2.04 -8.21
C GLU A 114 -17.46 -3.29 -7.78
N SER A 115 -16.54 -3.15 -6.83
CA SER A 115 -15.70 -4.24 -6.32
C SER A 115 -16.41 -5.06 -5.26
N LEU A 116 -16.05 -6.35 -5.19
CA LEU A 116 -16.54 -7.34 -4.23
C LEU A 116 -15.35 -8.05 -3.58
N LEU A 117 -15.25 -7.97 -2.26
CA LEU A 117 -14.26 -8.70 -1.48
C LEU A 117 -14.58 -10.20 -1.47
N SER A 118 -13.56 -11.04 -1.59
CA SER A 118 -13.72 -12.50 -1.46
C SER A 118 -13.72 -12.97 -0.01
N LYS A 119 -13.19 -12.16 0.91
CA LYS A 119 -13.01 -12.47 2.34
C LYS A 119 -12.70 -11.21 3.15
N ASN A 120 -12.74 -11.33 4.47
CA ASN A 120 -12.31 -10.28 5.39
C ASN A 120 -10.86 -9.87 5.11
N ILE A 121 -10.57 -8.60 5.37
CA ILE A 121 -9.24 -8.03 5.23
C ILE A 121 -8.54 -8.16 6.57
N GLU A 122 -7.35 -8.75 6.56
CA GLU A 122 -6.59 -8.99 7.79
C GLU A 122 -5.13 -8.61 7.58
N LYS A 123 -4.54 -8.00 8.60
CA LYS A 123 -3.10 -7.75 8.64
C LYS A 123 -2.33 -9.07 8.50
N GLY A 124 -1.31 -9.09 7.63
CA GLY A 124 -0.55 -10.30 7.32
C GLY A 124 -1.14 -11.18 6.21
N ALA A 125 -2.39 -10.95 5.80
CA ALA A 125 -3.03 -11.68 4.70
C ALA A 125 -3.14 -10.81 3.44
N SER A 126 -3.28 -11.44 2.27
CA SER A 126 -3.57 -10.71 1.04
C SER A 126 -5.03 -10.28 0.97
N VAL A 127 -5.28 -9.10 0.40
CA VAL A 127 -6.62 -8.68 -0.05
C VAL A 127 -6.95 -9.44 -1.33
N GLU A 128 -8.14 -10.02 -1.38
CA GLU A 128 -8.62 -10.84 -2.50
C GLU A 128 -10.00 -10.36 -2.91
N PHE A 129 -10.21 -10.23 -4.22
CA PHE A 129 -11.44 -9.71 -4.81
C PHE A 129 -12.09 -10.76 -5.71
N GLU A 130 -13.41 -10.93 -5.60
CA GLU A 130 -14.19 -11.69 -6.59
C GLU A 130 -14.34 -10.86 -7.86
N LYS A 131 -14.51 -9.55 -7.68
CA LYS A 131 -14.50 -8.50 -8.70
C LYS A 131 -13.74 -7.30 -8.13
N GLY A 132 -12.77 -6.76 -8.85
CA GLY A 132 -11.96 -5.64 -8.36
C GLY A 132 -10.84 -5.29 -9.34
N PRO A 133 -10.04 -4.24 -9.04
CA PRO A 133 -8.99 -3.75 -9.94
C PRO A 133 -7.83 -4.73 -10.09
N ILE A 134 -7.68 -5.64 -9.12
CA ILE A 134 -6.73 -6.75 -9.09
C ILE A 134 -7.42 -7.99 -8.51
N VAL A 135 -6.93 -9.18 -8.84
CA VAL A 135 -7.44 -10.43 -8.24
C VAL A 135 -6.94 -10.59 -6.79
N LYS A 136 -5.68 -10.24 -6.56
CA LYS A 136 -5.00 -10.47 -5.27
C LYS A 136 -3.84 -9.51 -5.08
N SER A 137 -3.73 -8.94 -3.88
CA SER A 137 -2.61 -8.10 -3.48
C SER A 137 -1.49 -8.87 -2.77
N SER A 138 -0.35 -8.20 -2.54
CA SER A 138 0.61 -8.62 -1.52
C SER A 138 -0.04 -8.61 -0.13
N ALA A 139 0.54 -9.33 0.83
CA ALA A 139 0.04 -9.33 2.19
C ALA A 139 0.00 -7.90 2.79
N VAL A 140 -1.06 -7.64 3.57
CA VAL A 140 -1.34 -6.36 4.22
C VAL A 140 -0.33 -6.10 5.32
N PHE A 141 0.27 -4.91 5.31
CA PHE A 141 1.14 -4.41 6.37
C PHE A 141 0.34 -3.60 7.40
N SER A 142 -0.54 -2.71 6.95
CA SER A 142 -1.36 -1.85 7.81
C SER A 142 -2.71 -1.57 7.18
N ILE A 143 -3.73 -1.41 8.02
CA ILE A 143 -5.10 -1.04 7.66
C ILE A 143 -5.45 0.17 8.51
N ALA A 144 -5.95 1.23 7.88
CA ALA A 144 -6.43 2.43 8.55
C ALA A 144 -7.89 2.70 8.15
N VAL A 145 -8.73 3.03 9.12
CA VAL A 145 -10.15 3.39 8.94
C VAL A 145 -10.43 4.70 9.64
N PHE A 146 -11.43 5.47 9.19
CA PHE A 146 -11.81 6.69 9.93
C PHE A 146 -12.40 6.35 11.30
N ARG A 147 -12.04 7.16 12.31
CA ARG A 147 -12.52 6.98 13.69
C ARG A 147 -13.99 7.36 13.87
N GLU A 148 -14.41 8.42 13.18
CA GLU A 148 -15.77 8.91 13.26
C GLU A 148 -16.60 8.33 12.12
N GLU A 149 -17.80 7.86 12.45
CA GLU A 149 -18.79 7.53 11.44
C GLU A 149 -19.20 8.81 10.71
N MET A 150 -19.25 8.73 9.39
CA MET A 150 -19.70 9.81 8.52
C MET A 150 -20.53 9.25 7.37
N GLU A 151 -21.16 10.13 6.60
CA GLU A 151 -21.93 9.67 5.43
C GLU A 151 -20.99 9.05 4.39
N PRO A 152 -21.37 7.96 3.71
CA PRO A 152 -20.48 7.25 2.77
C PRO A 152 -19.85 8.16 1.71
N GLU A 153 -20.61 9.10 1.16
CA GLU A 153 -20.10 10.07 0.18
C GLU A 153 -18.99 10.95 0.76
N GLN A 154 -19.10 11.35 2.03
CA GLN A 154 -18.08 12.17 2.70
C GLN A 154 -16.85 11.35 3.06
N GLU A 155 -17.05 10.09 3.47
CA GLU A 155 -15.96 9.16 3.78
C GLU A 155 -15.13 8.86 2.53
N GLU A 156 -15.79 8.63 1.40
CA GLU A 156 -15.17 8.39 0.10
C GLU A 156 -14.36 9.61 -0.35
N GLU A 157 -14.93 10.83 -0.29
CA GLU A 157 -14.21 12.06 -0.64
C GLU A 157 -12.91 12.23 0.18
N LEU A 158 -12.96 11.96 1.49
CA LEU A 158 -11.79 12.06 2.36
C LEU A 158 -10.78 10.92 2.11
N LEU A 159 -11.25 9.68 1.89
CA LEU A 159 -10.38 8.56 1.52
C LEU A 159 -9.62 8.86 0.22
N ASP A 160 -10.30 9.42 -0.77
CA ASP A 160 -9.70 9.80 -2.05
C ASP A 160 -8.67 10.92 -1.89
N GLU A 161 -8.95 11.92 -1.07
CA GLU A 161 -8.00 13.00 -0.74
C GLU A 161 -6.72 12.42 -0.12
N VAL A 162 -6.85 11.60 0.92
CA VAL A 162 -5.70 10.98 1.61
C VAL A 162 -4.92 10.06 0.66
N THR A 163 -5.64 9.28 -0.15
CA THR A 163 -5.04 8.39 -1.14
C THR A 163 -4.26 9.17 -2.18
N MET A 164 -4.78 10.29 -2.68
CA MET A 164 -4.10 11.14 -3.64
C MET A 164 -2.82 11.74 -3.07
N ILE A 165 -2.84 12.23 -1.81
CA ILE A 165 -1.65 12.78 -1.15
C ILE A 165 -0.57 11.69 -1.04
N LEU A 166 -0.95 10.51 -0.54
CA LEU A 166 -0.02 9.38 -0.40
C LEU A 166 0.51 8.88 -1.74
N ALA A 167 -0.32 8.87 -2.78
CA ALA A 167 0.11 8.50 -4.12
C ALA A 167 1.22 9.43 -4.63
N GLN A 168 1.08 10.73 -4.39
CA GLN A 168 2.09 11.73 -4.75
C GLN A 168 3.38 11.57 -3.93
N ASP A 169 3.25 11.39 -2.61
CA ASP A 169 4.39 11.18 -1.71
C ASP A 169 5.17 9.92 -2.11
N PHE A 170 4.48 8.80 -2.29
CA PHE A 170 5.11 7.53 -2.64
C PHE A 170 5.75 7.58 -4.03
N ALA A 171 5.15 8.30 -4.98
CA ALA A 171 5.75 8.51 -6.30
C ALA A 171 7.02 9.36 -6.21
N ALA A 172 7.05 10.40 -5.36
CA ALA A 172 8.22 11.22 -5.12
C ALA A 172 9.35 10.45 -4.43
N ILE A 173 9.02 9.64 -3.42
CA ILE A 173 9.96 8.73 -2.75
C ILE A 173 10.56 7.77 -3.75
N ASN A 174 9.71 7.07 -4.52
CA ASN A 174 10.18 6.15 -5.55
C ASN A 174 11.07 6.83 -6.58
N LYS A 175 10.71 8.02 -7.06
CA LYS A 175 11.53 8.74 -8.01
C LYS A 175 12.91 9.03 -7.42
N THR A 176 12.99 9.45 -6.16
CA THR A 176 14.27 9.67 -5.47
C THR A 176 15.06 8.38 -5.33
N THR A 177 14.42 7.31 -4.85
CA THR A 177 15.07 6.00 -4.67
C THR A 177 15.54 5.39 -5.99
N ILE A 178 14.72 5.46 -7.05
CA ILE A 178 14.97 4.85 -8.36
C ILE A 178 15.97 5.67 -9.19
N GLN A 179 15.89 7.01 -9.19
CA GLN A 179 16.85 7.84 -9.95
C GLN A 179 18.28 7.73 -9.42
N GLU A 180 18.45 7.20 -8.21
CA GLU A 180 19.75 6.89 -7.62
C GLU A 180 20.28 5.48 -7.97
N PHE A 181 19.52 4.68 -8.72
CA PHE A 181 19.99 3.48 -9.43
C PHE A 181 20.27 3.86 -10.89
#